data_AF-A0A1S6QJG5-F1
#
_entry.id   AF-A0A1S6QJG5-F1
#
_cell.length_a   1.000
_cell.length_b   1.000
_cell.length_c   1.000
_cell.angle_alpha   90.00
_cell.angle_beta   90.00
_cell.angle_gamma   90.00
#
_symmetry.space_group_name_H-M   'P 1'
#
loop_
_entity.id
_entity.type
_entity.pdbx_description
1 polymer ?
#
loop_
_entity_poly.entity_id
_entity_poly.type
_entity_poly.pdbx_seq_one_letter_code
_entity_poly.pdbx_strand_id
1 'polypeptide(L)'
;MTEQQLAQRAMRILTLAGNAKSKLSNTLDLLSNENVNERSINKLLNEAHELLVRAHKVQNEVIKEVESIDYSILLTHAQDTLMNVETIEFMTNKMLSLQKRSES
;
A
#
# COMPACT_ATOMS: atom_id res chain seq x y z
N MET A 1 8.08 -7.99 -22.70
CA MET A 1 8.82 -7.48 -21.52
C MET A 1 9.94 -8.44 -21.19
N THR A 2 11.17 -7.97 -20.88
CA THR A 2 12.27 -8.86 -20.49
C THR A 2 12.16 -9.25 -19.01
N GLU A 3 12.78 -10.37 -18.61
CA GLU A 3 12.84 -10.81 -17.21
C GLU A 3 13.44 -9.73 -16.29
N GLN A 4 14.49 -9.05 -16.75
CA GLN A 4 15.15 -7.99 -16.00
C GLN A 4 14.23 -6.76 -15.81
N GLN A 5 13.44 -6.40 -16.82
CA GLN A 5 12.42 -5.35 -16.72
C GLN A 5 11.31 -5.73 -15.74
N LEU A 6 10.87 -6.99 -15.78
CA LEU A 6 9.86 -7.52 -14.86
C LEU A 6 10.34 -7.46 -13.41
N ALA A 7 11.58 -7.89 -13.15
CA ALA A 7 12.20 -7.84 -11.83
C ALA A 7 12.33 -6.39 -11.31
N GLN A 8 12.71 -5.44 -12.16
CA GLN A 8 12.77 -4.02 -11.79
C GLN A 8 11.39 -3.46 -11.41
N ARG A 9 10.35 -3.79 -12.18
CA ARG A 9 8.96 -3.37 -11.88
C ARG A 9 8.47 -3.99 -10.56
N ALA A 10 8.74 -5.28 -10.35
CA ALA A 10 8.41 -5.97 -9.10
C ALA A 10 9.10 -5.34 -7.87
N MET A 11 10.41 -5.06 -7.96
CA MET A 11 11.15 -4.35 -6.90
C MET A 11 10.62 -2.95 -6.63
N ARG A 12 10.17 -2.24 -7.68
CA ARG A 12 9.54 -0.93 -7.54
C ARG A 12 8.20 -1.01 -6.82
N ILE A 13 7.37 -2.01 -7.14
CA ILE A 13 6.12 -2.28 -6.42
C ILE A 13 6.43 -2.56 -4.94
N LEU A 14 7.38 -3.45 -4.64
CA LEU A 14 7.78 -3.78 -3.27
C LEU A 14 8.25 -2.55 -2.47
N THR A 15 9.08 -1.70 -3.07
CA THR A 15 9.57 -0.48 -2.42
C THR A 15 8.41 0.47 -2.09
N LEU A 16 7.51 0.70 -3.05
CA LEU A 16 6.37 1.59 -2.86
C LEU A 16 5.39 1.04 -1.82
N ALA A 17 5.05 -0.24 -1.90
CA ALA A 17 4.17 -0.91 -0.94
C ALA A 17 4.79 -0.97 0.47
N GLY A 18 6.10 -1.23 0.58
CA GLY A 18 6.82 -1.22 1.86
C GLY A 18 6.81 0.16 2.53
N ASN A 19 7.02 1.23 1.75
CA ASN A 19 6.90 2.59 2.25
C ASN A 19 5.47 2.92 2.69
N ALA A 20 4.46 2.53 1.91
CA ALA A 20 3.06 2.72 2.29
C ALA A 20 2.72 1.97 3.59
N LYS A 21 3.19 0.73 3.73
CA LYS A 21 3.01 -0.08 4.95
C LYS A 21 3.61 0.61 6.18
N SER A 22 4.80 1.22 6.06
CA SER A 22 5.40 1.99 7.16
C SER A 22 4.54 3.18 7.57
N LYS A 23 3.97 3.92 6.61
CA LYS A 23 3.07 5.05 6.88
C LYS A 23 1.77 4.60 7.55
N LEU A 24 1.20 3.49 7.11
CA LEU A 24 0.00 2.89 7.72
C LEU A 24 0.28 2.38 9.13
N SER A 25 1.44 1.75 9.37
CA SER A 25 1.87 1.35 10.71
C SER A 25 1.93 2.54 11.66
N ASN A 26 2.62 3.62 11.25
CA ASN A 26 2.69 4.84 12.05
C ASN A 26 1.31 5.47 12.30
N THR A 27 0.37 5.32 11.35
CA THR A 27 -1.01 5.77 11.51
C THR A 27 -1.72 4.98 12.61
N LEU A 28 -1.60 3.64 12.58
CA LEU A 28 -2.18 2.75 13.60
C LEU A 28 -1.57 2.98 14.99
N ASP A 29 -0.26 3.27 15.05
CA ASP A 29 0.42 3.63 16.30
C ASP A 29 -0.13 4.94 16.87
N LEU A 30 -0.35 5.96 16.03
CA LEU A 30 -0.97 7.22 16.46
C LEU A 30 -2.42 7.02 16.94
N LEU A 31 -3.16 6.12 16.31
CA LEU A 31 -4.54 5.80 16.71
C LEU A 31 -4.62 5.08 18.05
N SER A 32 -3.56 4.41 18.46
CA SER A 32 -3.49 3.69 19.73
C SER A 32 -3.14 4.60 20.92
N ASN A 33 -2.86 5.89 20.68
CA ASN A 33 -2.52 6.86 21.72
C ASN A 33 -3.73 7.71 22.13
N GLU A 34 -3.79 8.12 23.41
CA GLU A 34 -4.90 8.93 23.97
C GLU A 34 -5.02 10.33 23.34
N ASN A 35 -3.91 10.89 22.83
CA ASN A 35 -3.87 12.22 22.22
C ASN A 35 -3.74 12.10 20.69
N VAL A 36 -4.87 11.83 20.04
CA VAL A 36 -4.96 11.66 18.60
C VAL A 36 -4.64 12.97 17.88
N ASN A 37 -3.54 12.99 17.13
CA ASN A 37 -3.24 14.11 16.23
C ASN A 37 -3.84 13.84 14.85
N GLU A 38 -5.09 14.28 14.64
CA GLU A 38 -5.82 14.07 13.39
C GLU A 38 -5.07 14.59 12.16
N ARG A 39 -4.36 15.72 12.27
CA ARG A 39 -3.59 16.29 11.16
C ARG A 39 -2.45 15.35 10.74
N SER A 40 -1.75 14.76 11.70
CA SER A 40 -0.68 13.79 11.43
C SER A 40 -1.21 12.49 10.83
N ILE A 41 -2.35 11.99 11.32
CA ILE A 41 -3.03 10.82 10.77
C ILE A 41 -3.44 11.06 9.31
N ASN A 42 -4.14 12.17 9.03
CA ASN A 42 -4.59 12.48 7.68
C ASN A 42 -3.41 12.63 6.71
N LYS A 43 -2.30 13.24 7.18
CA LYS A 43 -1.07 13.35 6.39
C LYS A 43 -0.48 11.97 6.06
N LEU A 44 -0.32 11.10 7.06
CA LEU A 44 0.25 9.77 6.86
C LEU A 44 -0.63 8.89 5.97
N LEU A 45 -1.95 8.96 6.12
CA LEU A 45 -2.89 8.26 5.24
C LEU A 45 -2.79 8.73 3.80
N ASN A 46 -2.77 10.05 3.56
CA ASN A 46 -2.63 10.58 2.20
C ASN A 46 -1.29 10.16 1.58
N GLU A 47 -0.19 10.21 2.35
CA GLU A 47 1.12 9.74 1.88
C GLU A 47 1.09 8.24 1.55
N ALA A 48 0.46 7.41 2.38
CA ALA A 48 0.28 5.98 2.14
C ALA A 48 -0.53 5.73 0.87
N HIS A 49 -1.66 6.42 0.71
CA HIS A 49 -2.55 6.32 -0.43
C HIS A 49 -1.83 6.65 -1.73
N GLU A 50 -1.08 7.76 -1.77
CA GLU A 50 -0.32 8.15 -2.96
C GLU A 50 0.75 7.12 -3.35
N LEU A 51 1.41 6.50 -2.36
CA LEU A 51 2.39 5.44 -2.60
C LEU A 51 1.71 4.19 -3.18
N LEU A 52 0.55 3.82 -2.67
CA LEU A 52 -0.25 2.69 -3.16
C LEU A 52 -0.76 2.93 -4.58
N VAL A 53 -1.29 4.13 -4.88
CA VAL A 53 -1.70 4.51 -6.24
C VAL A 53 -0.53 4.39 -7.23
N ARG A 54 0.67 4.82 -6.85
CA ARG A 54 1.87 4.67 -7.68
C ARG A 54 2.25 3.20 -7.87
N ALA A 55 2.17 2.38 -6.83
CA ALA A 55 2.45 0.94 -6.91
C ALA A 55 1.44 0.22 -7.82
N HIS A 56 0.14 0.54 -7.66
CA HIS A 56 -0.95 0.04 -8.48
C HIS A 56 -0.79 0.37 -9.94
N LYS A 57 -0.34 1.59 -10.25
CA LYS A 57 -0.05 1.98 -11.62
C LYS A 57 1.00 1.05 -12.25
N VAL A 58 2.08 0.76 -11.53
CA VAL A 58 3.13 -0.17 -12.01
C VAL A 58 2.57 -1.59 -12.16
N GLN A 59 1.75 -2.07 -11.21
CA GLN A 59 1.10 -3.37 -11.30
C GLN A 59 0.20 -3.47 -12.55
N ASN A 60 -0.63 -2.45 -12.79
CA ASN A 60 -1.52 -2.38 -13.96
C ASN A 60 -0.75 -2.36 -15.28
N GLU A 61 0.38 -1.64 -15.33
CA GLU A 61 1.27 -1.65 -16.50
C GLU A 61 1.85 -3.06 -16.75
N VAL A 62 2.28 -3.77 -15.69
CA VAL A 62 2.73 -5.16 -15.80
C VAL A 62 1.61 -6.07 -16.32
N ILE A 63 0.41 -6.03 -15.73
CA ILE A 63 -0.72 -6.89 -16.12
C ILE A 63 -1.10 -6.69 -17.60
N LYS A 64 -1.05 -5.45 -18.10
CA LYS A 64 -1.37 -5.13 -19.50
C LYS A 64 -0.31 -5.60 -20.50
N GLU A 65 0.95 -5.64 -20.10
CA GLU A 65 2.09 -5.99 -20.98
C GLU A 65 2.44 -7.48 -20.96
N VAL A 66 1.84 -8.27 -20.04
CA VAL A 66 2.05 -9.72 -19.94
C VAL A 66 1.07 -10.43 -20.88
N GLU A 67 1.54 -10.84 -22.05
CA GLU A 67 0.75 -11.58 -23.05
C GLU A 67 0.62 -13.08 -22.73
N SER A 68 1.56 -13.64 -21.97
CA SER A 68 1.54 -15.02 -21.47
C SER A 68 2.16 -15.09 -20.08
N ILE A 69 1.61 -15.93 -19.21
CA ILE A 69 2.04 -16.02 -17.81
C ILE A 69 3.31 -16.88 -17.73
N ASP A 70 4.47 -16.24 -17.88
CA ASP A 70 5.70 -16.82 -17.34
C ASP A 70 5.72 -16.57 -15.82
N TYR A 71 5.62 -17.65 -15.06
CA TYR A 71 5.54 -17.58 -13.60
C TYR A 71 6.81 -16.93 -13.01
N SER A 72 6.64 -15.86 -12.23
CA SER A 72 7.71 -15.16 -11.52
C SER A 72 7.40 -15.06 -10.03
N ILE A 73 8.21 -15.70 -9.19
CA ILE A 73 8.07 -15.66 -7.72
C ILE A 73 8.18 -14.22 -7.21
N LEU A 74 9.12 -13.44 -7.74
CA LEU A 74 9.34 -12.06 -7.31
C LEU A 74 8.15 -11.16 -7.66
N LEU A 75 7.59 -11.30 -8.87
CA LEU A 75 6.40 -10.54 -9.25
C LEU A 75 5.20 -10.95 -8.40
N THR A 76 5.01 -12.26 -8.18
CA THR A 76 3.93 -12.79 -7.33
C THR A 76 4.02 -12.18 -5.94
N HIS A 77 5.21 -12.22 -5.33
CA HIS A 77 5.46 -11.63 -4.02
C HIS A 77 5.20 -10.11 -3.98
N ALA A 78 5.58 -9.39 -5.05
CA ALA A 78 5.33 -7.95 -5.15
C ALA A 78 3.83 -7.63 -5.24
N GLN A 79 3.07 -8.39 -6.03
CA GLN A 79 1.62 -8.25 -6.16
C GLN A 79 0.92 -8.58 -4.84
N ASP A 80 1.26 -9.71 -4.20
CA ASP A 80 0.69 -10.10 -2.91
C ASP A 80 0.95 -9.05 -1.83
N THR A 81 2.17 -8.52 -1.79
CA THR A 81 2.54 -7.45 -0.84
C THR A 81 1.71 -6.19 -1.09
N LEU A 82 1.56 -5.75 -2.34
CA LEU A 82 0.75 -4.57 -2.67
C LEU A 82 -0.70 -4.75 -2.21
N MET A 83 -1.35 -5.84 -2.62
CA MET A 83 -2.75 -6.09 -2.28
C MET A 83 -2.96 -6.26 -0.77
N ASN A 84 -1.99 -6.84 -0.06
CA ASN A 84 -2.01 -6.92 1.40
C ASN A 84 -1.99 -5.52 2.05
N VAL A 85 -1.13 -4.62 1.57
CA VAL A 85 -1.01 -3.27 2.12
C VAL A 85 -2.24 -2.41 1.82
N GLU A 86 -2.86 -2.58 0.66
CA GLU A 86 -4.16 -1.94 0.38
C GLU A 86 -5.28 -2.42 1.30
N THR A 87 -5.28 -3.72 1.61
CA THR A 87 -6.23 -4.27 2.59
C THR A 87 -6.01 -3.62 3.95
N ILE A 88 -4.75 -3.40 4.35
CA ILE A 88 -4.43 -2.65 5.58
C ILE A 88 -4.93 -1.21 5.48
N GLU A 89 -4.71 -0.50 4.37
CA GLU A 89 -5.22 0.87 4.18
C GLU A 89 -6.75 0.94 4.32
N PHE A 90 -7.47 0.04 3.66
CA PHE A 90 -8.92 -0.06 3.77
C PHE A 90 -9.36 -0.25 5.22
N MET A 91 -8.74 -1.19 5.94
CA MET A 91 -9.05 -1.47 7.34
C MET A 91 -8.74 -0.27 8.24
N THR A 92 -7.59 0.38 8.07
CA THR A 92 -7.21 1.59 8.84
C THR A 92 -8.23 2.71 8.65
N ASN A 93 -8.69 2.96 7.41
CA ASN A 93 -9.74 3.95 7.14
C ASN A 93 -11.08 3.61 7.82
N LYS A 94 -11.45 2.31 7.87
CA LYS A 94 -12.65 1.87 8.60
C LYS A 94 -12.51 2.04 10.11
N MET A 95 -11.36 1.70 10.68
CA MET A 95 -11.08 1.89 12.12
C MET A 95 -11.19 3.37 12.52
N LEU A 96 -10.59 4.27 11.74
CA LEU A 96 -10.71 5.72 11.93
C LEU A 96 -12.15 6.22 11.91
N SER A 97 -12.94 5.73 10.96
CA SER A 97 -14.35 6.09 10.84
C SER A 97 -15.16 5.63 12.05
N LEU A 98 -14.82 4.47 12.63
CA LEU A 98 -15.46 3.96 13.84
C LEU A 98 -15.07 4.77 15.08
N GLN A 99 -13.78 5.11 15.24
CA GLN A 99 -13.30 5.92 16.36
C GLN A 99 -13.97 7.30 16.41
N LYS A 100 -14.05 8.00 15.27
CA LYS A 100 -14.72 9.32 15.21
C LYS A 100 -16.20 9.25 15.60
N ARG A 101 -16.86 8.13 15.33
CA ARG A 101 -18.25 7.89 15.75
C ARG A 101 -18.40 7.61 17.24
N SER A 102 -17.41 6.98 17.89
CA SER A 102 -17.45 6.76 19.34
C SER A 102 -17.15 8.02 20.16
N GLU A 103 -16.49 9.01 19.56
CA GLU A 103 -16.20 10.32 20.16
C GLU A 103 -17.32 11.36 19.96
N SER A 104 -18.32 11.05 19.12
CA SER A 104 -19.51 11.89 18.84
C SER A 104 -20.70 11.50 19.70
#